data_AF-A0A7C6DNB9-F1
#
_entry.id   AF-A0A7C6DNB9-F1
#
_cell.length_a   1.000
_cell.length_b   1.000
_cell.length_c   1.000
_cell.angle_alpha   90.00
_cell.angle_beta   90.00
_cell.angle_gamma   90.00
#
_symmetry.space_group_name_H-M   'P 1'
#
loop_
_entity.id
_entity.type
_entity.pdbx_description
1 polymer ?
#
loop_
_entity_poly.entity_id
_entity_poly.type
_entity_poly.pdbx_seq_one_letter_code
_entity_poly.pdbx_strand_id
1 'polypeptide(L)'
;MPLIAFATALVSAFGPWWGDAAAEPVASQYFPETGHSVTGRFAEAYVRLGGLDRFGYPRTEALTEDGRTVQYFQRAVMEYWPEHAGTRYEVQLRLLGYAAGQNETHRAAFAGVARATVGARYFPETRHSVGPPFLAVFEAGGGIDSFGYPISEPFDRQGIRVQYFQRARFEHHP
;
A
#
# COMPACT_ATOMS: atom_id res chain seq x y z
N MET A 1 22.11 -76.13 36.09
CA MET A 1 21.72 -74.72 36.31
C MET A 1 20.46 -74.44 35.50
N PRO A 2 19.44 -73.74 36.05
CA PRO A 2 18.07 -73.61 35.48
C PRO A 2 18.03 -72.61 34.28
N LEU A 3 17.18 -72.71 33.22
CA LEU A 3 15.70 -72.67 33.03
C LEU A 3 15.21 -71.25 32.57
N ILE A 4 14.28 -71.21 31.58
CA ILE A 4 13.19 -70.21 31.33
C ILE A 4 13.41 -69.02 30.34
N ALA A 5 12.77 -69.15 29.17
CA ALA A 5 11.72 -68.34 28.49
C ALA A 5 11.51 -66.79 28.65
N PHE A 6 11.14 -66.19 27.50
CA PHE A 6 10.16 -65.10 27.18
C PHE A 6 10.16 -63.75 27.95
N ALA A 7 10.12 -62.63 27.21
CA ALA A 7 8.94 -61.73 27.11
C ALA A 7 9.26 -60.34 26.52
N THR A 8 8.33 -59.85 25.71
CA THR A 8 8.17 -58.52 25.11
C THR A 8 7.94 -57.41 26.15
N ALA A 9 8.39 -56.18 25.87
CA ALA A 9 7.64 -54.96 26.22
C ALA A 9 8.02 -53.79 25.31
N LEU A 10 7.00 -53.23 24.63
CA LEU A 10 6.97 -51.89 24.04
C LEU A 10 6.86 -50.85 25.16
N VAL A 11 7.56 -49.72 25.03
CA VAL A 11 7.12 -48.45 25.62
C VAL A 11 7.20 -47.37 24.54
N SER A 12 6.03 -46.93 24.09
CA SER A 12 5.82 -45.70 23.35
C SER A 12 6.04 -44.51 24.28
N ALA A 13 6.99 -43.62 23.95
CA ALA A 13 7.10 -42.32 24.61
C ALA A 13 6.38 -41.28 23.75
N PHE A 14 5.08 -41.10 24.03
CA PHE A 14 4.33 -39.88 23.71
C PHE A 14 4.85 -38.75 24.61
N GLY A 15 5.78 -37.95 24.11
CA GLY A 15 5.97 -36.59 24.64
C GLY A 15 4.89 -35.69 24.03
N PRO A 16 4.21 -34.80 24.77
CA PRO A 16 3.27 -33.87 24.16
C PRO A 16 4.04 -32.91 23.24
N TRP A 17 3.74 -32.98 21.94
CA TRP A 17 4.18 -32.02 20.90
C TRP A 17 3.24 -30.81 20.93
N TRP A 18 3.20 -30.07 22.03
CA TRP A 18 2.95 -28.64 21.96
C TRP A 18 4.21 -27.99 21.37
N GLY A 19 4.29 -28.01 20.04
CA GLY A 19 4.98 -26.94 19.36
C GLY A 19 4.16 -25.68 19.65
N ASP A 20 4.64 -24.86 20.58
CA ASP A 20 4.37 -23.44 20.47
C ASP A 20 4.89 -23.04 19.09
N ALA A 21 3.97 -22.92 18.13
CA ALA A 21 4.24 -22.22 16.90
C ALA A 21 4.62 -20.81 17.34
N ALA A 22 5.93 -20.56 17.49
CA ALA A 22 6.46 -19.24 17.72
C ALA A 22 5.89 -18.39 16.59
N ALA A 23 4.89 -17.56 16.92
CA ALA A 23 4.31 -16.64 15.96
C ALA A 23 5.47 -15.82 15.41
N GLU A 24 5.69 -15.90 14.10
CA GLU A 24 6.64 -15.03 13.40
C GLU A 24 6.45 -13.61 13.94
N PRO A 25 7.53 -12.90 14.32
CA PRO A 25 7.40 -11.57 14.90
C PRO A 25 6.60 -10.70 13.95
N VAL A 26 5.38 -10.35 14.37
CA VAL A 26 4.50 -9.49 13.57
C VAL A 26 5.18 -8.13 13.49
N ALA A 27 5.49 -7.67 12.29
CA ALA A 27 6.07 -6.35 12.07
C ALA A 27 5.25 -5.30 12.83
N SER A 28 5.88 -4.52 13.71
CA SER A 28 5.17 -3.58 14.58
C SER A 28 6.05 -2.38 14.88
N GLN A 29 5.47 -1.18 14.78
CA GLN A 29 6.13 0.08 15.12
C GLN A 29 5.18 0.96 15.92
N TYR A 30 5.58 1.31 17.14
CA TYR A 30 4.85 2.23 18.02
C TYR A 30 5.37 3.65 17.86
N PHE A 31 4.46 4.63 17.83
CA PHE A 31 4.75 6.05 17.72
C PHE A 31 4.27 6.79 18.98
N PRO A 32 5.16 7.15 19.92
CA PRO A 32 4.76 7.87 21.14
C PRO A 32 4.16 9.25 20.87
N GLU A 33 4.46 9.85 19.72
CA GLU A 33 3.96 11.18 19.32
C GLU A 33 2.45 11.21 19.14
N THR A 34 1.84 10.09 18.74
CA THR A 34 0.40 9.96 18.57
C THR A 34 -0.22 8.88 19.45
N GLY A 35 0.60 8.08 20.14
CA GLY A 35 0.15 6.98 20.97
C GLY A 35 -0.40 5.79 20.17
N HIS A 36 -0.08 5.70 18.87
CA HIS A 36 -0.60 4.68 17.96
C HIS A 36 0.49 3.76 17.41
N SER A 37 0.10 2.55 17.05
CA SER A 37 0.98 1.57 16.43
C SER A 37 0.62 1.31 14.97
N VAL A 38 1.61 0.90 14.18
CA VAL A 38 1.41 0.33 12.85
C VAL A 38 1.89 -1.10 12.92
N THR A 39 1.03 -2.08 12.60
CA THR A 39 1.31 -3.51 12.81
C THR A 39 1.01 -4.37 11.59
N GLY A 40 1.60 -5.56 11.54
CA GLY A 40 1.44 -6.57 10.50
C GLY A 40 1.65 -6.03 9.09
N ARG A 41 0.72 -6.35 8.20
CA ARG A 41 0.76 -5.95 6.78
C ARG A 41 0.80 -4.44 6.58
N PHE A 42 0.19 -3.67 7.48
CA PHE A 42 0.28 -2.21 7.45
C PHE A 42 1.68 -1.73 7.79
N ALA A 43 2.38 -2.35 8.74
CA ALA A 43 3.76 -1.97 9.09
C ALA A 43 4.70 -2.25 7.92
N GLU A 44 4.56 -3.42 7.29
CA GLU A 44 5.33 -3.79 6.10
C GLU A 44 5.08 -2.82 4.93
N ALA A 45 3.81 -2.47 4.68
CA ALA A 45 3.44 -1.52 3.64
C ALA A 45 3.90 -0.09 3.95
N TYR A 46 3.80 0.34 5.22
CA TYR A 46 4.24 1.63 5.69
C TYR A 46 5.73 1.83 5.41
N VAL A 47 6.59 0.89 5.84
CA VAL A 47 8.02 0.92 5.55
C VAL A 47 8.29 0.89 4.05
N ARG A 48 7.67 -0.06 3.32
CA ARG A 48 7.90 -0.25 1.88
C ARG A 48 7.54 0.97 1.04
N LEU A 49 6.47 1.69 1.40
CA LEU A 49 5.92 2.77 0.59
C LEU A 49 6.45 4.17 0.97
N GLY A 50 7.40 4.27 1.91
CA GLY A 50 8.10 5.52 2.26
C GLY A 50 7.88 6.02 3.69
N GLY A 51 7.16 5.28 4.52
CA GLY A 51 7.10 5.45 5.96
C GLY A 51 6.73 6.85 6.45
N LEU A 52 7.44 7.29 7.50
CA LEU A 52 7.18 8.55 8.20
C LEU A 52 7.30 9.76 7.28
N ASP A 53 8.25 9.78 6.34
CA ASP A 53 8.46 10.93 5.45
C ASP A 53 7.28 11.16 4.51
N ARG A 54 6.56 10.08 4.16
CA ARG A 54 5.46 10.14 3.21
C ARG A 54 4.09 10.18 3.87
N PHE A 55 3.84 9.34 4.86
CA PHE A 55 2.49 9.18 5.44
C PHE A 55 2.31 9.96 6.74
N GLY A 56 3.42 10.22 7.44
CA GLY A 56 3.40 10.86 8.75
C GLY A 56 2.94 9.86 9.81
N TYR A 57 2.72 10.35 11.01
CA TYR A 57 2.36 9.49 12.14
C TYR A 57 0.99 8.82 11.93
N PRO A 58 0.79 7.59 12.45
CA PRO A 58 -0.54 6.99 12.53
C PRO A 58 -1.46 7.86 13.40
N ARG A 59 -2.73 7.96 12.99
CA ARG A 59 -3.79 8.67 13.71
C ARG A 59 -4.81 7.73 14.36
N THR A 60 -4.75 6.46 14.02
CA THR A 60 -5.61 5.40 14.54
C THR A 60 -4.82 4.10 14.62
N GLU A 61 -5.33 3.13 15.38
CA GLU A 61 -5.02 1.72 15.11
C GLU A 61 -5.71 1.26 13.81
N ALA A 62 -5.38 0.06 13.33
CA ALA A 62 -6.15 -0.56 12.25
C ALA A 62 -7.59 -0.84 12.72
N LEU A 63 -8.56 -0.42 11.93
CA LEU A 63 -9.99 -0.53 12.22
C LEU A 63 -10.76 -1.03 11.00
N THR A 64 -12.00 -1.48 11.20
CA THR A 64 -12.87 -1.91 10.10
C THR A 64 -13.80 -0.78 9.67
N GLU A 65 -13.80 -0.46 8.38
CA GLU A 65 -14.65 0.56 7.74
C GLU A 65 -15.18 -0.01 6.41
N ASP A 66 -16.50 -0.01 6.20
CA ASP A 66 -17.15 -0.52 4.98
C ASP A 66 -16.67 -1.93 4.55
N GLY A 67 -16.46 -2.81 5.55
CA GLY A 67 -16.01 -4.19 5.33
C GLY A 67 -14.52 -4.33 4.99
N ARG A 68 -13.75 -3.24 5.02
CA ARG A 68 -12.30 -3.22 4.79
C ARG A 68 -11.55 -2.90 6.07
N THR A 69 -10.38 -3.50 6.29
CA THR A 69 -9.47 -3.04 7.33
C THR A 69 -8.72 -1.83 6.81
N VAL A 70 -8.74 -0.74 7.57
CA VAL A 70 -8.15 0.54 7.20
C VAL A 70 -7.33 1.10 8.36
N GLN A 71 -6.33 1.91 8.05
CA GLN A 71 -5.60 2.69 9.04
C GLN A 71 -5.37 4.10 8.53
N TYR A 72 -5.67 5.08 9.39
CA TYR A 72 -5.49 6.49 9.09
C TYR A 72 -4.10 6.96 9.53
N PHE A 73 -3.46 7.71 8.65
CA PHE A 73 -2.21 8.41 8.90
C PHE A 73 -2.43 9.91 8.72
N GLN A 74 -1.46 10.73 9.10
CA GLN A 74 -1.54 12.17 8.91
C GLN A 74 -1.76 12.59 7.44
N ARG A 75 -1.21 11.85 6.48
CA ARG A 75 -1.22 12.21 5.05
C ARG A 75 -1.78 11.14 4.12
N ALA A 76 -2.30 10.03 4.66
CA ALA A 76 -2.88 8.97 3.84
C ALA A 76 -3.85 8.10 4.64
N VAL A 77 -4.63 7.32 3.91
CA VAL A 77 -5.37 6.18 4.46
C VAL A 77 -4.87 4.94 3.75
N MET A 78 -4.45 3.93 4.50
CA MET A 78 -4.14 2.62 3.95
C MET A 78 -5.35 1.71 4.11
N GLU A 79 -5.57 0.86 3.12
CA GLU A 79 -6.67 -0.11 3.05
C GLU A 79 -6.11 -1.49 2.74
N TYR A 80 -6.59 -2.49 3.46
CA TYR A 80 -6.30 -3.89 3.19
C TYR A 80 -7.30 -4.47 2.18
N TRP A 81 -6.76 -5.18 1.18
CA TRP A 81 -7.47 -5.80 0.07
C TRP A 81 -7.21 -7.32 0.09
N PRO A 82 -8.08 -8.13 0.75
CA PRO A 82 -7.87 -9.56 0.89
C PRO A 82 -7.80 -10.33 -0.45
N GLU A 83 -8.43 -9.83 -1.50
CA GLU A 83 -8.33 -10.37 -2.87
C GLU A 83 -6.91 -10.30 -3.46
N HIS A 84 -6.02 -9.50 -2.85
CA HIS A 84 -4.63 -9.36 -3.24
C HIS A 84 -3.67 -9.99 -2.22
N ALA A 85 -4.16 -10.81 -1.29
CA ALA A 85 -3.38 -11.43 -0.23
C ALA A 85 -2.14 -12.16 -0.79
N GLY A 86 -0.99 -11.94 -0.14
CA GLY A 86 0.29 -12.52 -0.56
C GLY A 86 0.96 -11.79 -1.73
N THR A 87 0.34 -10.71 -2.24
CA THR A 87 0.98 -9.80 -3.19
C THR A 87 1.33 -8.49 -2.52
N ARG A 88 2.22 -7.71 -3.16
CA ARG A 88 2.56 -6.35 -2.71
C ARG A 88 1.39 -5.35 -2.74
N TYR A 89 0.27 -5.70 -3.37
CA TYR A 89 -0.94 -4.89 -3.49
C TYR A 89 -2.00 -5.21 -2.43
N GLU A 90 -1.70 -6.10 -1.49
CA GLU A 90 -2.63 -6.41 -0.39
C GLU A 90 -2.91 -5.21 0.52
N VAL A 91 -2.00 -4.24 0.61
CA VAL A 91 -2.23 -2.95 1.25
C VAL A 91 -2.05 -1.84 0.22
N GLN A 92 -3.08 -1.01 0.07
CA GLN A 92 -3.12 0.08 -0.89
C GLN A 92 -3.47 1.39 -0.18
N LEU A 93 -3.08 2.52 -0.78
CA LEU A 93 -3.58 3.81 -0.35
C LEU A 93 -4.98 3.99 -0.90
N ARG A 94 -5.91 4.46 -0.06
CA ARG A 94 -7.25 4.87 -0.49
C ARG A 94 -7.11 5.85 -1.67
N LEU A 95 -7.98 5.70 -2.66
CA LEU A 95 -8.00 6.49 -3.90
C LEU A 95 -8.44 7.94 -3.67
N LEU A 96 -7.65 8.74 -2.96
CA LEU A 96 -7.94 10.15 -2.71
C LEU A 96 -7.98 10.96 -4.02
N GLY A 97 -7.22 10.54 -5.04
CA GLY A 97 -7.20 11.19 -6.36
C GLY A 97 -8.50 11.03 -7.15
N TYR A 98 -9.15 9.86 -7.07
CA TYR A 98 -10.43 9.64 -7.75
C TYR A 98 -11.55 10.45 -7.10
N ALA A 99 -11.59 10.51 -5.76
CA ALA A 99 -12.56 11.35 -5.04
C ALA A 99 -12.37 12.84 -5.34
N ALA A 100 -11.13 13.34 -5.40
CA ALA A 100 -10.84 14.73 -5.74
C ALA A 100 -11.12 15.07 -7.22
N GLY A 101 -10.89 14.11 -8.12
CA GLY A 101 -11.12 14.27 -9.56
C GLY A 101 -12.59 14.14 -9.98
N GLN A 102 -13.47 13.52 -9.18
CA GLN A 102 -14.87 13.28 -9.55
C GLN A 102 -15.68 14.54 -9.88
N ASN A 103 -15.33 15.69 -9.30
CA ASN A 103 -15.95 16.99 -9.66
C ASN A 103 -15.34 17.63 -10.92
N GLU A 104 -14.25 17.05 -11.46
CA GLU A 104 -13.45 17.60 -12.57
C GLU A 104 -13.35 16.64 -13.78
N THR A 105 -13.90 15.42 -13.69
CA THR A 105 -13.87 14.37 -14.73
C THR A 105 -14.45 14.82 -16.07
N HIS A 106 -15.25 15.89 -16.10
CA HIS A 106 -15.80 16.47 -17.32
C HIS A 106 -14.75 17.21 -18.17
N ARG A 107 -13.53 17.44 -17.64
CA ARG A 107 -12.46 18.11 -18.37
C ARG A 107 -11.79 17.17 -19.37
N ALA A 108 -11.42 17.72 -20.53
CA ALA A 108 -10.71 16.99 -21.58
C ALA A 108 -9.43 16.27 -21.11
N ALA A 109 -8.79 16.77 -20.05
CA ALA A 109 -7.61 16.14 -19.45
C ALA A 109 -7.88 14.71 -18.93
N PHE A 110 -9.12 14.36 -18.58
CA PHE A 110 -9.50 13.02 -18.08
C PHE A 110 -9.94 12.07 -19.20
N ALA A 111 -10.02 12.51 -20.46
CA ALA A 111 -10.49 11.68 -21.57
C ALA A 111 -9.44 10.66 -22.07
N GLY A 112 -8.18 10.83 -21.66
CA GLY A 112 -7.05 10.05 -22.16
C GLY A 112 -6.51 10.59 -23.49
N VAL A 113 -5.31 10.14 -23.84
CA VAL A 113 -4.59 10.49 -25.07
C VAL A 113 -4.17 9.22 -25.79
N ALA A 114 -4.12 9.26 -27.12
CA ALA A 114 -3.69 8.11 -27.92
C ALA A 114 -2.17 7.86 -27.85
N ARG A 115 -1.40 8.89 -27.51
CA ARG A 115 0.06 8.86 -27.39
C ARG A 115 0.54 9.95 -26.44
N ALA A 116 1.67 9.71 -25.78
CA ALA A 116 2.34 10.73 -24.98
C ALA A 116 3.05 11.78 -25.86
N THR A 117 3.26 12.96 -25.27
CA THR A 117 4.17 13.99 -25.81
C THR A 117 5.63 13.56 -25.64
N VAL A 118 6.55 14.20 -26.39
CA VAL A 118 7.98 13.92 -26.29
C VAL A 118 8.48 14.19 -24.86
N GLY A 119 9.19 13.23 -24.28
CA GLY A 119 9.70 13.32 -22.91
C GLY A 119 8.70 12.90 -21.81
N ALA A 120 7.50 12.46 -22.18
CA ALA A 120 6.53 11.89 -21.26
C ALA A 120 6.46 10.35 -21.37
N ARG A 121 6.25 9.69 -20.24
CA ARG A 121 6.00 8.25 -20.18
C ARG A 121 4.52 7.97 -20.37
N TYR A 122 4.17 7.16 -21.36
CA TYR A 122 2.79 6.76 -21.63
C TYR A 122 2.39 5.49 -20.86
N PHE A 123 1.14 5.46 -20.39
CA PHE A 123 0.54 4.33 -19.68
C PHE A 123 -0.71 3.87 -20.45
N PRO A 124 -0.62 2.76 -21.22
CA PRO A 124 -1.76 2.28 -22.01
C PRO A 124 -2.94 1.80 -21.15
N GLU A 125 -2.70 1.42 -19.89
CA GLU A 125 -3.71 0.91 -18.95
C GLU A 125 -4.80 1.95 -18.68
N THR A 126 -4.44 3.23 -18.62
CA THR A 126 -5.37 4.34 -18.41
C THR A 126 -5.43 5.30 -19.60
N ARG A 127 -4.60 5.08 -20.63
CA ARG A 127 -4.41 5.98 -21.78
C ARG A 127 -3.98 7.39 -21.37
N HIS A 128 -3.09 7.49 -20.38
CA HIS A 128 -2.57 8.77 -19.91
C HIS A 128 -1.05 8.79 -19.88
N SER A 129 -0.48 9.99 -19.80
CA SER A 129 0.97 10.18 -19.79
C SER A 129 1.46 10.97 -18.58
N VAL A 130 2.67 10.69 -18.11
CA VAL A 130 3.36 11.49 -17.08
C VAL A 130 4.58 12.13 -17.72
N GLY A 131 4.61 13.45 -17.79
CA GLY A 131 5.72 14.24 -18.33
C GLY A 131 6.22 15.28 -17.33
N PRO A 132 7.24 16.07 -17.70
CA PRO A 132 7.66 17.23 -16.91
C PRO A 132 6.49 18.20 -16.64
N PRO A 133 6.41 18.80 -15.44
CA PRO A 133 7.40 18.73 -14.36
C PRO A 133 7.27 17.48 -13.46
N PHE A 134 6.24 16.66 -13.65
CA PHE A 134 5.86 15.61 -12.71
C PHE A 134 6.63 14.29 -12.84
N LEU A 135 7.19 14.01 -14.01
CA LEU A 135 7.85 12.74 -14.29
C LEU A 135 8.99 12.42 -13.30
N ALA A 136 9.85 13.40 -12.99
CA ALA A 136 10.96 13.20 -12.06
C ALA A 136 10.46 12.87 -10.63
N VAL A 137 9.43 13.57 -10.16
CA VAL A 137 8.83 13.33 -8.84
C VAL A 137 8.12 11.98 -8.80
N PHE A 138 7.42 11.63 -9.87
CA PHE A 138 6.73 10.34 -10.00
C PHE A 138 7.74 9.19 -9.90
N GLU A 139 8.84 9.24 -10.65
CA GLU A 139 9.86 8.20 -10.64
C GLU A 139 10.59 8.11 -9.30
N ALA A 140 11.04 9.25 -8.76
CA ALA A 140 11.73 9.29 -7.48
C ALA A 140 10.84 8.85 -6.30
N GLY A 141 9.54 9.11 -6.37
CA GLY A 141 8.57 8.77 -5.32
C GLY A 141 8.05 7.34 -5.38
N GLY A 142 8.57 6.46 -6.23
CA GLY A 142 8.17 5.05 -6.34
C GLY A 142 7.09 4.76 -7.40
N GLY A 143 6.81 5.71 -8.29
CA GLY A 143 6.02 5.51 -9.51
C GLY A 143 4.61 4.95 -9.27
N ILE A 144 4.22 3.98 -10.10
CA ILE A 144 2.90 3.35 -10.07
C ILE A 144 2.60 2.67 -8.72
N ASP A 145 3.63 2.21 -8.01
CA ASP A 145 3.46 1.50 -6.74
C ASP A 145 3.02 2.44 -5.62
N SER A 146 3.51 3.66 -5.75
CA SER A 146 3.29 4.75 -4.83
C SER A 146 2.02 5.52 -5.17
N PHE A 147 1.85 5.94 -6.42
CA PHE A 147 0.84 6.92 -6.83
C PHE A 147 -0.26 6.31 -7.69
N GLY A 148 -0.09 5.07 -8.16
CA GLY A 148 -0.95 4.44 -9.16
C GLY A 148 -0.76 5.04 -10.55
N TYR A 149 -1.60 4.60 -11.48
CA TYR A 149 -1.59 5.13 -12.84
C TYR A 149 -2.09 6.58 -12.89
N PRO A 150 -1.60 7.39 -13.86
CA PRO A 150 -2.21 8.69 -14.15
C PRO A 150 -3.67 8.50 -14.60
N ILE A 151 -4.55 9.37 -14.14
CA ILE A 151 -5.98 9.40 -14.52
C ILE A 151 -6.38 10.71 -15.21
N SER A 152 -5.42 11.62 -15.38
CA SER A 152 -5.56 12.81 -16.20
C SER A 152 -4.23 13.12 -16.88
N GLU A 153 -4.28 13.85 -17.99
CA GLU A 153 -3.14 14.65 -18.46
C GLU A 153 -2.88 15.82 -17.50
N PRO A 154 -1.67 16.42 -17.50
CA PRO A 154 -1.42 17.63 -16.73
C PRO A 154 -2.16 18.84 -17.34
N PHE A 155 -2.81 19.63 -16.49
CA PHE A 155 -3.55 20.83 -16.90
C PHE A 155 -3.43 21.95 -15.88
N ASP A 156 -3.73 23.18 -16.29
CA ASP A 156 -3.63 24.36 -15.42
C ASP A 156 -4.95 24.61 -14.68
N ARG A 157 -4.84 24.86 -13.38
CA ARG A 157 -5.96 25.13 -12.46
C ARG A 157 -5.56 26.30 -11.57
N GLN A 158 -6.17 27.47 -11.82
CA GLN A 158 -5.91 28.69 -11.04
C GLN A 158 -4.41 29.07 -10.97
N GLY A 159 -3.69 28.90 -12.08
CA GLY A 159 -2.25 29.19 -12.16
C GLY A 159 -1.34 28.10 -11.59
N ILE A 160 -1.91 27.00 -11.08
CA ILE A 160 -1.17 25.83 -10.62
C ILE A 160 -1.29 24.73 -11.68
N ARG A 161 -0.16 24.18 -12.11
CA ARG A 161 -0.16 23.01 -12.98
C ARG A 161 -0.50 21.80 -12.12
N VAL A 162 -1.51 21.02 -12.48
CA VAL A 162 -1.97 19.86 -11.72
C VAL A 162 -2.06 18.60 -12.57
N GLN A 163 -1.84 17.45 -11.96
CA GLN A 163 -2.11 16.15 -12.58
C GLN A 163 -2.66 15.17 -11.56
N TYR A 164 -3.68 14.41 -11.94
CA TYR A 164 -4.30 13.41 -11.08
C TYR A 164 -3.79 12.01 -11.39
N PHE A 165 -3.59 11.25 -10.32
CA PHE A 165 -3.25 9.83 -10.30
C PHE A 165 -4.30 9.09 -9.48
N GLN A 166 -4.35 7.76 -9.61
CA GLN A 166 -5.27 6.95 -8.82
C GLN A 166 -5.15 7.21 -7.31
N ARG A 167 -3.93 7.39 -6.79
CA ARG A 167 -3.63 7.50 -5.35
C ARG A 167 -3.03 8.84 -4.95
N ALA A 168 -2.96 9.82 -5.85
CA ALA A 168 -2.39 11.13 -5.57
C ALA A 168 -2.89 12.23 -6.52
N ARG A 169 -2.69 13.49 -6.13
CA ARG A 169 -2.71 14.66 -7.02
C ARG A 169 -1.36 15.34 -6.89
N PHE A 170 -0.71 15.62 -8.01
CA PHE A 170 0.50 16.43 -8.04
C PHE A 170 0.15 17.87 -8.41
N GLU A 171 0.84 18.79 -7.76
CA GLU A 171 0.72 20.23 -7.99
C GLU A 171 2.11 20.81 -8.18
N HIS A 172 2.26 21.63 -9.22
CA HIS A 172 3.48 22.38 -9.45
C HIS A 172 3.17 23.87 -9.41
N HIS A 173 3.82 24.53 -8.47
CA HIS A 173 3.79 25.97 -8.27
C HIS A 173 5.06 26.54 -8.90
N PRO A 174 4.94 27.36 -9.97
CA PRO A 174 6.09 28.02 -10.60
C PRO A 174 6.68 29.13 -9.72
#